data_AF-A0A377TKJ5-F1
#
_entry.id   AF-A0A377TKJ5-F1
#
_cell.length_a   1.000
_cell.length_b   1.000
_cell.length_c   1.000
_cell.angle_alpha   90.00
_cell.angle_beta   90.00
_cell.angle_gamma   90.00
#
_symmetry.space_group_name_H-M   'P 1'
#
loop_
_entity.id
_entity.type
_entity.pdbx_description
1 polymer ?
#
loop_
_entity_poly.entity_id
_entity_poly.type
_entity_poly.pdbx_seq_one_letter_code
_entity_poly.pdbx_strand_id
1 'polypeptide(L)'
;MTRARDDTTNAVSIRQFFKRVTGVATTERTEDATLIQTRHRIPETPLVEDQILIYQVPIPEPLRFIEPRETETRTMHALEEYGVMQVKLYEDIAASAISPPPTPIR
;
A
#
# COMPACT_ATOMS: atom_id res chain seq x y z
N MET A 1 -9.76 9.79 -6.31
CA MET A 1 -9.47 9.30 -4.94
C MET A 1 -10.82 8.87 -4.40
N THR A 2 -11.00 7.62 -3.98
CA THR A 2 -12.33 7.05 -3.74
C THR A 2 -12.58 6.71 -2.27
N ARG A 3 -13.70 7.20 -1.75
CA ARG A 3 -14.20 7.14 -0.36
C ARG A 3 -14.26 5.73 0.22
N ALA A 4 -13.96 5.51 1.51
CA ALA A 4 -14.71 6.02 2.67
C ALA A 4 -13.96 6.99 3.62
N ARG A 5 -12.88 7.63 3.16
CA ARG A 5 -12.13 8.61 3.97
C ARG A 5 -11.42 9.67 3.12
N ASP A 6 -12.12 10.25 2.16
CA ASP A 6 -11.59 11.37 1.34
C ASP A 6 -11.28 12.65 2.15
N ASP A 7 -11.60 12.64 3.45
CA ASP A 7 -11.24 13.66 4.44
C ASP A 7 -9.97 13.31 5.26
N THR A 8 -9.15 12.35 4.80
CA THR A 8 -7.79 12.26 5.38
C THR A 8 -7.03 13.54 5.03
N THR A 9 -6.40 14.17 6.04
CA THR A 9 -5.67 15.43 5.87
C THR A 9 -4.72 15.40 4.68
N ASN A 10 -4.03 14.27 4.49
CA ASN A 10 -3.11 14.08 3.36
C ASN A 10 -3.82 14.11 1.98
N ALA A 11 -4.98 13.46 1.84
CA ALA A 11 -5.74 13.44 0.59
C ALA A 11 -6.22 14.84 0.19
N VAL A 12 -6.74 15.59 1.18
CA VAL A 12 -7.19 16.98 0.98
C VAL A 12 -6.01 17.89 0.62
N SER A 13 -4.89 17.79 1.34
CA SER A 13 -3.69 18.59 1.07
C SER A 13 -3.14 18.35 -0.33
N ILE A 14 -3.03 17.10 -0.78
CA ILE A 14 -2.52 16.76 -2.10
C ILE A 14 -3.47 17.26 -3.20
N ARG A 15 -4.79 17.03 -3.05
CA ARG A 15 -5.80 17.50 -4.00
C ARG A 15 -5.78 19.02 -4.13
N GLN A 16 -5.74 19.74 -3.01
CA GLN A 16 -5.67 21.20 -3.00
C GLN A 16 -4.36 21.72 -3.61
N PHE A 17 -3.24 21.06 -3.33
CA PHE A 17 -1.95 21.39 -3.93
C PHE A 17 -2.02 21.32 -5.45
N PHE A 18 -2.47 20.19 -6.02
CA PHE A 18 -2.57 20.05 -7.47
C PHE A 18 -3.59 21.02 -8.08
N LYS A 19 -4.75 21.20 -7.46
CA LYS A 19 -5.74 22.19 -7.92
C LYS A 19 -5.13 23.60 -7.98
N ARG A 20 -4.28 23.96 -7.02
CA ARG A 20 -3.61 25.27 -6.97
C ARG A 20 -2.50 25.41 -8.01
N VAL A 21 -1.69 24.37 -8.24
CA VAL A 21 -0.51 24.47 -9.12
C VAL A 21 -0.80 24.16 -10.59
N THR A 22 -1.82 23.34 -10.89
CA THR A 22 -2.13 22.91 -12.27
C THR A 22 -3.51 23.35 -12.75
N GLY A 23 -4.43 23.74 -11.85
CA GLY A 23 -5.80 24.07 -12.22
C GLY A 23 -6.63 22.87 -12.70
N VAL A 24 -6.17 21.63 -12.45
CA VAL A 24 -6.85 20.41 -12.90
C VAL A 24 -8.23 20.25 -12.27
N ALA A 25 -9.19 19.72 -13.04
CA ALA A 25 -10.48 19.31 -12.52
C ALA A 25 -10.33 18.16 -11.51
N THR A 26 -11.10 18.20 -10.43
CA THR A 26 -11.07 17.18 -9.37
C THR A 26 -12.43 16.53 -9.23
N THR A 27 -12.46 15.21 -9.11
CA THR A 27 -13.67 14.42 -8.83
C THR A 27 -13.44 13.47 -7.65
N GLU A 28 -14.51 13.14 -6.96
CA GLU A 28 -14.56 12.09 -5.92
C GLU A 28 -15.13 10.77 -6.45
N ARG A 29 -15.65 10.76 -7.68
CA ARG A 29 -16.19 9.58 -8.36
C ARG A 29 -15.05 8.89 -9.11
N THR A 30 -14.81 7.61 -8.84
CA THR A 30 -13.74 6.86 -9.53
C THR A 30 -14.00 6.75 -11.02
N GLU A 31 -15.25 6.56 -11.44
CA GLU A 31 -15.63 6.45 -12.86
C GLU A 31 -15.33 7.70 -13.69
N ASP A 32 -15.28 8.87 -13.06
CA ASP A 32 -14.99 10.15 -13.73
C ASP A 32 -13.50 10.51 -13.70
N ALA A 33 -12.67 9.76 -12.97
CA ALA A 33 -11.28 10.10 -12.73
C ALA A 33 -10.37 9.50 -13.80
N THR A 34 -9.50 10.31 -14.41
CA THR A 34 -8.40 9.82 -15.25
C THR A 34 -7.16 9.49 -14.44
N LEU A 35 -6.94 10.22 -13.33
CA LEU A 35 -5.85 10.01 -12.39
C LEU A 35 -6.42 9.74 -10.99
N ILE A 36 -6.07 8.59 -10.43
CA ILE A 36 -6.47 8.18 -9.09
C ILE A 36 -5.21 8.00 -8.26
N GLN A 37 -4.94 8.92 -7.35
CA GLN A 37 -3.90 8.72 -6.34
C GLN A 37 -4.50 8.10 -5.09
N THR A 38 -3.87 7.07 -4.55
CA THR A 38 -4.36 6.33 -3.38
C THR A 38 -3.23 5.99 -2.41
N ARG A 39 -3.61 5.77 -1.15
CA ARG A 39 -2.75 5.25 -0.09
C ARG A 39 -3.50 4.12 0.61
N HIS A 40 -2.91 2.92 0.59
CA HIS A 40 -3.41 1.71 1.25
C HIS A 40 -4.73 1.11 0.72
N ARG A 41 -5.33 1.64 -0.36
CA ARG A 41 -6.61 1.12 -0.89
C ARG A 41 -6.63 1.08 -2.41
N ILE A 42 -7.41 0.15 -2.94
CA ILE A 42 -7.81 0.09 -4.35
C ILE A 42 -9.29 0.46 -4.40
N PRO A 43 -9.77 1.23 -5.40
CA PRO A 43 -11.20 1.48 -5.57
C PRO A 43 -11.97 0.16 -5.71
N GLU A 44 -13.15 0.06 -5.09
CA GLU A 44 -14.04 -1.11 -5.26
C GLU A 44 -14.69 -1.12 -6.65
N THR A 45 -14.97 0.07 -7.18
CA THR A 45 -15.39 0.24 -8.58
C THR A 45 -14.27 -0.25 -9.50
N PRO A 46 -14.55 -1.20 -10.41
CA PRO A 46 -13.58 -1.64 -11.40
C PRO A 46 -13.04 -0.47 -12.21
N LEU A 47 -11.73 -0.47 -12.45
CA LEU A 47 -11.10 0.52 -13.29
C LEU A 47 -11.38 0.22 -14.77
N VAL A 48 -11.46 1.28 -15.55
CA VAL A 48 -11.57 1.22 -17.01
C VAL A 48 -10.25 1.62 -17.67
N GLU A 49 -10.15 1.40 -18.98
CA GLU A 49 -9.02 1.85 -19.79
C GLU A 49 -8.79 3.36 -19.63
N ASP A 50 -7.55 3.80 -19.84
CA ASP A 50 -7.10 5.20 -19.66
C ASP A 50 -7.16 5.77 -18.24
N GLN A 51 -7.57 4.99 -17.23
CA GLN A 51 -7.43 5.36 -15.82
C GLN A 51 -6.07 4.94 -15.26
N ILE A 52 -5.35 5.89 -14.66
CA ILE A 52 -4.06 5.63 -14.02
C ILE A 52 -4.23 5.64 -12.50
N LEU A 53 -3.92 4.50 -11.87
CA LEU A 53 -3.90 4.35 -10.41
C LEU A 53 -2.46 4.51 -9.87
N ILE A 54 -2.26 5.51 -9.02
CA ILE A 54 -0.97 5.89 -8.43
C ILE A 54 -0.97 5.52 -6.94
N TYR A 55 -0.12 4.58 -6.54
CA TYR A 55 0.02 4.17 -5.14
C TYR A 55 1.12 4.93 -4.42
N GLN A 56 0.80 5.43 -3.23
CA GLN A 56 1.80 5.92 -2.28
C GLN A 56 2.43 4.73 -1.55
N VAL A 57 3.69 4.44 -1.86
CA VAL A 57 4.46 3.33 -1.28
C VAL A 57 5.54 3.88 -0.35
N PRO A 58 5.38 3.77 0.99
CA PRO A 58 6.36 4.30 1.92
C PRO A 58 7.66 3.51 1.95
N ILE A 59 7.58 2.19 1.75
CA ILE A 59 8.73 1.29 1.70
C ILE A 59 8.57 0.44 0.43
N PRO A 60 9.36 0.70 -0.63
CA PRO A 60 9.22 0.00 -1.91
C PRO A 60 9.87 -1.38 -1.93
N GLU A 61 10.73 -1.67 -0.96
CA GLU A 61 11.49 -2.93 -0.87
C GLU A 61 10.72 -3.96 -0.03
N PRO A 62 10.13 -5.01 -0.64
CA PRO A 62 9.34 -6.01 0.09
C PRO A 62 10.17 -6.84 1.07
N LEU A 63 11.47 -7.03 0.82
CA LEU A 63 12.37 -7.79 1.70
C LEU A 63 12.92 -6.94 2.85
N ARG A 64 12.58 -5.66 2.94
CA ARG A 64 13.19 -4.69 3.87
C ARG A 64 13.14 -5.12 5.33
N PHE A 65 12.11 -5.86 5.73
CA PHE A 65 11.90 -6.32 7.10
C PHE A 65 12.62 -7.65 7.40
N ILE A 66 13.13 -8.34 6.37
CA ILE A 66 13.92 -9.57 6.48
C ILE A 66 15.41 -9.23 6.35
N GLU A 67 15.77 -8.47 5.31
CA GLU A 67 17.12 -8.00 5.05
C GLU A 67 17.11 -6.47 4.88
N PRO A 68 17.69 -5.71 5.84
CA PRO A 68 17.66 -4.25 5.80
C PRO A 68 18.59 -3.63 4.74
N ARG A 69 19.59 -4.36 4.24
CA ARG A 69 20.62 -3.86 3.32
C ARG A 69 20.16 -3.97 1.86
N GLU A 70 20.09 -2.83 1.20
CA GLU A 70 19.71 -2.74 -0.22
C GLU A 70 20.67 -3.49 -1.15
N THR A 71 21.96 -3.59 -0.80
CA THR A 71 22.94 -4.35 -1.60
C THR A 71 22.58 -5.83 -1.67
N GLU A 72 22.11 -6.37 -0.55
CA GLU A 72 21.73 -7.77 -0.42
C GLU A 72 20.36 -7.99 -1.07
N THR A 73 19.35 -7.17 -0.75
CA THR A 73 18.01 -7.33 -1.35
C THR A 73 18.05 -7.20 -2.88
N ARG A 74 18.89 -6.31 -3.42
CA ARG A 74 19.10 -6.18 -4.86
C ARG A 74 19.70 -7.44 -5.49
N THR A 75 20.65 -8.09 -4.80
CA THR A 75 21.24 -9.37 -5.25
C THR A 75 20.20 -10.48 -5.20
N MET A 76 19.42 -10.55 -4.11
CA MET A 76 18.33 -11.52 -3.95
C MET A 76 17.27 -11.35 -5.04
N HIS A 77 16.88 -10.11 -5.38
CA HIS A 77 15.99 -9.83 -6.51
C HIS A 77 16.58 -10.28 -7.85
N ALA A 78 17.87 -10.06 -8.07
CA ALA A 78 18.56 -10.44 -9.31
C ALA A 78 18.68 -11.97 -9.48
N LEU A 79 18.74 -12.71 -8.38
CA LEU A 79 18.87 -14.17 -8.36
C LEU A 79 17.55 -14.89 -8.04
N GLU A 80 16.43 -14.16 -7.93
CA GLU A 80 15.11 -14.67 -7.54
C GLU A 80 15.09 -15.42 -6.18
N GLU A 81 15.95 -15.02 -5.24
CA GLU A 81 16.11 -15.64 -3.92
C GLU A 81 15.01 -15.23 -2.93
N TYR A 82 13.75 -15.52 -3.23
CA TYR A 82 12.60 -15.18 -2.38
C TYR A 82 12.25 -16.24 -1.34
N GLY A 83 13.04 -17.32 -1.22
CA GLY A 83 12.77 -18.42 -0.28
C GLY A 83 12.64 -17.96 1.17
N VAL A 84 13.38 -16.92 1.57
CA VAL A 84 13.30 -16.32 2.91
C VAL A 84 11.92 -15.77 3.25
N MET A 85 11.14 -15.33 2.24
CA MET A 85 9.79 -14.82 2.44
C MET A 85 8.82 -15.95 2.81
N GLN A 86 9.00 -17.14 2.25
CA GLN A 86 8.20 -18.32 2.60
C GLN A 86 8.51 -18.79 4.02
N VAL A 87 9.80 -18.80 4.40
CA VAL A 87 10.22 -19.11 5.77
C VAL A 87 9.57 -18.13 6.75
N LYS A 88 9.63 -16.83 6.45
CA LYS A 88 9.03 -15.82 7.32
C LYS A 88 7.52 -15.99 7.47
N LEU A 89 6.80 -16.26 6.38
CA LEU A 89 5.37 -16.54 6.43
C LEU A 89 5.05 -17.76 7.31
N TYR A 90 5.83 -18.84 7.18
CA TYR A 90 5.66 -20.02 8.01
C TYR A 90 5.91 -19.74 9.49
N GLU A 91 6.97 -19.01 9.83
CA GLU A 91 7.27 -18.58 11.19
C GLU A 91 6.13 -17.76 11.81
N ASP A 92 5.55 -16.82 11.05
CA ASP A 92 4.45 -15.98 11.51
C ASP A 92 3.17 -16.80 11.76
N ILE A 93 2.87 -17.79 10.91
CA ILE A 93 1.75 -18.72 11.12
C ILE A 93 2.00 -19.61 12.34
N ALA A 94 3.20 -20.18 12.48
CA ALA A 94 3.54 -21.03 13.61
C ALA A 94 3.51 -20.26 14.94
N ALA A 95 4.04 -19.03 14.97
CA ALA A 95 4.05 -18.19 16.15
C ALA A 95 2.63 -17.76 16.57
N SER A 96 1.77 -17.40 15.61
CA SER A 96 0.38 -17.03 15.90
C SER A 96 -0.48 -18.21 16.37
N ALA A 97 -0.19 -19.43 15.89
CA ALA A 97 -0.87 -20.65 16.34
C ALA A 97 -0.53 -21.06 17.79
N ILE A 98 0.58 -20.57 18.36
CA ILE A 98 1.07 -20.94 19.70
C ILE A 98 0.63 -19.93 20.79
N SER A 99 -0.10 -18.86 20.44
CA SER A 99 -0.57 -17.89 21.46
C SER A 99 -1.58 -18.55 22.43
N PRO A 100 -1.28 -18.64 23.74
CA PRO A 100 -2.25 -19.14 24.71
C PRO A 100 -3.47 -18.21 24.78
N PRO A 101 -4.67 -18.72 25.13
CA PRO A 101 -5.85 -17.87 25.29
C PRO A 101 -5.58 -16.81 26.38
N PRO A 102 -6.13 -15.59 26.25
CA PRO A 102 -5.94 -14.55 27.26
C PRO A 102 -6.44 -15.06 28.61
N THR A 103 -5.60 -14.92 29.64
CA THR A 103 -5.94 -15.30 31.02
C THR A 103 -7.21 -14.54 31.44
N PRO A 104 -8.25 -15.21 31.97
CA PRO A 104 -9.46 -14.52 32.39
C PRO A 104 -9.11 -13.53 33.51
N ILE A 105 -9.47 -12.27 33.30
CA ILE A 105 -9.36 -11.21 34.31
C ILE A 105 -10.34 -11.58 35.43
N ARG A 106 -9.81 -11.78 36.64
CA ARG A 106 -10.60 -11.94 37.87
C ARG A 106 -11.13 -10.61 38.36
#